data_AF-A0A927BXN8-F1
#
_entry.id   AF-A0A927BXN8-F1
#
_cell.length_a   1.000
_cell.length_b   1.000
_cell.length_c   1.000
_cell.angle_alpha   90.00
_cell.angle_beta   90.00
_cell.angle_gamma   90.00
#
_symmetry.space_group_name_H-M   'P 1'
#
loop_
_entity.id
_entity.type
_entity.pdbx_description
1 polymer ?
#
loop_
_entity_poly.entity_id
_entity_poly.type
_entity_poly.pdbx_seq_one_letter_code
_entity_poly.pdbx_strand_id
1 'polypeptide(L)'
;MRRAKLALAAMLLVGAVMTGCTAEEAPQQNESDNATPEPPGTGNTNELREPDEGGLPAQSAWPEGLYEGEMEGVPFAIGDYTNTLEEALGQPSSRDYFSGGLYYRYPTVVFFTDAGMDDEGQVQPGKITALGFPEGAALLGVTVGDSLDAIAAVLGEPDALLSPEDTMNSELYDEMWAMEYDLGEYVLVFSAADREAPTSGAYYLPL
;
A
#
# COMPACT_ATOMS: atom_id res chain seq x y z
N MET A 1 1.11 25.53 54.63
CA MET A 1 2.47 25.40 54.07
C MET A 1 2.60 26.29 52.84
N ARG A 2 3.77 26.90 52.66
CA ARG A 2 4.06 28.00 51.73
C ARG A 2 4.10 27.53 50.26
N ARG A 3 3.69 28.43 49.36
CA ARG A 3 3.85 28.35 47.89
C ARG A 3 5.33 28.29 47.51
N ALA A 4 5.66 27.55 46.46
CA ALA A 4 6.86 27.76 45.65
C ALA A 4 6.46 27.87 44.17
N LYS A 5 6.89 28.97 43.55
CA LYS A 5 6.80 29.31 42.13
C LYS A 5 8.18 29.07 41.47
N LEU A 6 8.22 29.17 40.14
CA LEU A 6 9.38 29.46 39.27
C LEU A 6 10.33 28.27 39.01
N ALA A 7 10.97 28.09 37.85
CA ALA A 7 11.17 28.97 36.70
C ALA A 7 11.51 28.19 35.41
N LEU A 8 11.23 28.89 34.31
CA LEU A 8 11.76 28.82 32.95
C LEU A 8 13.30 28.64 32.86
N ALA A 9 13.77 27.88 31.87
CA ALA A 9 15.09 28.08 31.27
C ALA A 9 15.07 27.67 29.78
N ALA A 10 15.29 28.66 28.92
CA ALA A 10 15.60 28.53 27.50
C ALA A 10 17.12 28.58 27.32
N MET A 11 17.67 27.87 26.32
CA MET A 11 18.82 28.29 25.48
C MET A 11 19.15 27.16 24.48
N LEU A 12 19.06 27.31 23.15
CA LEU A 12 19.90 28.05 22.17
C LEU A 12 21.19 27.28 21.76
N LEU A 13 21.31 26.93 20.46
CA LEU A 13 22.50 26.95 19.58
C LEU A 13 22.14 26.18 18.27
N VAL A 14 21.89 26.83 17.12
CA VAL A 14 22.80 27.43 16.12
C VAL A 14 23.86 26.46 15.57
N GLY A 15 23.72 26.15 14.28
CA GLY A 15 24.74 25.50 13.45
C GLY A 15 24.32 25.45 11.98
N ALA A 16 24.47 26.58 11.28
CA ALA A 16 24.45 26.63 9.82
C ALA A 16 25.88 26.41 9.30
N VAL A 17 26.06 25.57 8.29
CA VAL A 17 27.22 25.62 7.38
C VAL A 17 26.71 25.50 5.95
N MET A 18 26.93 26.59 5.21
CA MET A 18 26.85 26.67 3.76
C MET A 18 28.22 26.35 3.15
N THR A 19 28.26 25.51 2.12
CA THR A 19 29.23 25.52 1.01
C THR A 19 28.82 24.44 0.01
N GLY A 20 28.76 24.62 -1.30
CA GLY A 20 29.10 25.75 -2.15
C GLY A 20 28.70 25.47 -3.61
N CYS A 21 28.57 26.56 -4.37
CA CYS A 21 28.37 26.58 -5.81
C CYS A 21 29.58 26.02 -6.57
N THR A 22 29.35 25.34 -7.69
CA THR A 22 30.08 25.61 -8.94
C THR A 22 29.21 25.20 -10.14
N ALA A 23 28.92 26.17 -11.00
CA ALA A 23 28.41 25.97 -12.35
C ALA A 23 29.60 25.88 -13.31
N GLU A 24 29.52 25.11 -14.39
CA GLU A 24 30.21 25.46 -15.63
C GLU A 24 29.50 24.82 -16.84
N GLU A 25 29.29 25.66 -17.85
CA GLU A 25 28.61 25.44 -19.12
C GLU A 25 29.33 24.49 -20.09
N ALA A 26 28.56 24.01 -21.07
CA ALA A 26 28.96 23.27 -22.27
C ALA A 26 29.91 24.08 -23.18
N PRO A 27 30.44 23.58 -24.33
CA PRO A 27 29.58 23.38 -25.50
C PRO A 27 30.08 22.45 -26.67
N GLN A 28 29.21 22.31 -27.69
CA GLN A 28 29.44 22.04 -29.14
C GLN A 28 29.92 20.65 -29.60
N GLN A 29 29.08 19.87 -30.28
CA GLN A 29 28.83 19.84 -31.74
C GLN A 29 30.00 19.26 -32.56
N ASN A 30 29.72 18.16 -33.27
CA ASN A 30 30.44 17.84 -34.50
C ASN A 30 29.45 17.23 -35.50
N GLU A 31 29.09 18.05 -36.48
CA GLU A 31 28.54 17.64 -37.77
C GLU A 31 29.56 16.76 -38.50
N SER A 32 29.12 15.67 -39.11
CA SER A 32 29.85 15.10 -40.24
C SER A 32 28.86 14.68 -41.31
N ASP A 33 29.06 15.34 -42.43
CA ASP A 33 28.30 15.34 -43.65
C ASP A 33 28.43 14.02 -44.43
N ASN A 34 27.28 13.62 -44.98
CA ASN A 34 27.10 13.33 -46.41
C ASN A 34 27.67 12.01 -46.99
N ALA A 35 26.76 11.07 -47.24
CA ALA A 35 26.68 10.41 -48.56
C ALA A 35 25.25 9.86 -48.80
N THR A 36 24.70 10.20 -49.97
CA THR A 36 23.44 9.76 -50.57
C THR A 36 23.65 9.86 -52.09
N PRO A 37 22.91 9.20 -53.00
CA PRO A 37 22.03 8.01 -52.96
C PRO A 37 22.44 6.94 -54.00
N GLU A 38 21.72 5.80 -54.09
CA GLU A 38 21.11 5.31 -55.36
C GLU A 38 19.87 4.39 -55.07
N PRO A 39 18.73 4.57 -55.78
CA PRO A 39 17.56 3.67 -55.79
C PRO A 39 17.57 2.77 -57.08
N PRO A 40 16.55 1.96 -57.46
CA PRO A 40 15.22 1.72 -56.88
C PRO A 40 14.83 0.23 -56.72
N GLY A 41 13.85 -0.04 -55.84
CA GLY A 41 13.19 -1.34 -55.74
C GLY A 41 11.71 -1.15 -55.41
N THR A 42 10.90 -0.92 -56.45
CA THR A 42 9.44 -0.80 -56.36
C THR A 42 8.82 -2.19 -56.32
N GLY A 43 8.15 -2.50 -55.21
CA GLY A 43 7.36 -3.72 -55.04
C GLY A 43 6.31 -3.49 -53.97
N ASN A 44 5.28 -2.72 -54.32
CA ASN A 44 4.09 -2.49 -53.50
C ASN A 44 3.28 -3.79 -53.37
N THR A 45 3.15 -4.29 -52.15
CA THR A 45 1.88 -4.87 -51.69
C THR A 45 1.56 -4.24 -50.35
N ASN A 46 0.59 -3.33 -50.42
CA ASN A 46 -0.05 -2.64 -49.34
C ASN A 46 -0.93 -3.66 -48.59
N GLU A 47 -0.33 -4.46 -47.72
CA GLU A 47 -1.08 -5.10 -46.66
C GLU A 47 -1.25 -4.06 -45.56
N LEU A 48 -2.45 -3.46 -45.50
CA LEU A 48 -2.92 -2.80 -44.29
C LEU A 48 -2.85 -3.85 -43.17
N ARG A 49 -1.73 -3.86 -42.46
CA ARG A 49 -1.66 -4.48 -41.15
C ARG A 49 -2.48 -3.56 -40.26
N GLU A 50 -3.67 -4.03 -39.90
CA GLU A 50 -4.45 -3.43 -38.83
C GLU A 50 -3.51 -3.17 -37.66
N PRO A 51 -3.57 -1.99 -37.02
CA PRO A 51 -2.85 -1.81 -35.76
C PRO A 51 -3.32 -2.95 -34.87
N ASP A 52 -2.37 -3.81 -34.50
CA ASP A 52 -2.53 -4.80 -33.46
C ASP A 52 -3.12 -4.03 -32.29
N GLU A 53 -4.43 -4.15 -32.09
CA GLU A 53 -5.11 -3.60 -30.93
C GLU A 53 -4.41 -4.29 -29.79
N GLY A 54 -3.50 -3.55 -29.15
CA GLY A 54 -2.73 -4.00 -28.02
C GLY A 54 -3.72 -4.56 -27.04
N GLY A 55 -3.87 -5.88 -27.07
CA GLY A 55 -4.72 -6.61 -26.16
C GLY A 55 -4.25 -6.17 -24.79
N LEU A 56 -5.13 -5.47 -24.07
CA LEU A 56 -4.92 -5.19 -22.67
C LEU A 56 -4.44 -6.50 -22.05
N PRO A 57 -3.32 -6.49 -21.29
CA PRO A 57 -2.83 -7.72 -20.69
C PRO A 57 -3.99 -8.38 -19.96
N ALA A 58 -4.27 -9.63 -20.32
CA ALA A 58 -5.25 -10.44 -19.62
C ALA A 58 -4.98 -10.30 -18.12
N GLN A 59 -6.01 -9.96 -17.34
CA GLN A 59 -5.97 -9.90 -15.88
C GLN A 59 -5.02 -10.98 -15.38
N SER A 60 -3.84 -10.56 -14.92
CA SER A 60 -2.85 -11.48 -14.40
C SER A 60 -3.51 -12.18 -13.23
N ALA A 61 -3.60 -13.51 -13.29
CA ALA A 61 -4.07 -14.29 -12.16
C ALA A 61 -3.29 -13.84 -10.91
N TRP A 62 -4.01 -13.44 -9.88
CA TRP A 62 -3.44 -13.07 -8.59
C TRP A 62 -2.50 -14.18 -8.06
N PRO A 63 -1.44 -13.84 -7.31
CA PRO A 63 -0.63 -14.84 -6.62
C PRO A 63 -1.48 -15.86 -5.86
N GLU A 64 -1.17 -17.15 -5.98
CA GLU A 64 -2.01 -18.24 -5.42
C GLU A 64 -2.28 -18.08 -3.92
N GLY A 65 -1.29 -17.61 -3.14
CA GLY A 65 -1.43 -17.40 -1.70
C GLY A 65 -2.55 -16.42 -1.31
N LEU A 66 -2.92 -15.47 -2.19
CA LEU A 66 -4.03 -14.54 -1.94
C LEU A 66 -5.41 -15.22 -1.93
N TYR A 67 -5.52 -16.42 -2.48
CA TYR A 67 -6.74 -17.23 -2.36
C TYR A 67 -6.76 -18.10 -1.10
N GLU A 68 -5.65 -18.13 -0.36
CA GLU A 68 -5.46 -18.96 0.84
C GLU A 68 -5.28 -18.11 2.12
N GLY A 69 -5.49 -16.80 2.04
CA GLY A 69 -5.35 -15.89 3.19
C GLY A 69 -3.92 -15.38 3.41
N GLU A 70 -2.99 -15.64 2.49
CA GLU A 70 -1.60 -15.17 2.56
C GLU A 70 -1.41 -13.85 1.81
N MET A 71 -0.59 -12.95 2.37
CA MET A 71 -0.15 -11.73 1.68
C MET A 71 1.36 -11.76 1.47
N GLU A 72 1.84 -11.40 0.28
CA GLU A 72 3.27 -11.37 -0.03
C GLU A 72 4.03 -10.50 0.99
N GLY A 73 5.13 -11.04 1.52
CA GLY A 73 5.95 -10.35 2.50
C GLY A 73 5.37 -10.31 3.92
N VAL A 74 4.19 -10.88 4.17
CA VAL A 74 3.61 -11.05 5.50
C VAL A 74 3.82 -12.50 5.96
N PRO A 75 4.46 -12.73 7.12
CA PRO A 75 4.83 -14.07 7.57
C PRO A 75 3.68 -14.89 8.18
N PHE A 76 2.50 -14.31 8.34
CA PHE A 76 1.31 -14.96 8.91
C PHE A 76 0.10 -14.68 8.04
N ALA A 77 -0.71 -15.71 7.83
CA ALA A 77 -1.92 -15.68 7.04
C ALA A 77 -3.17 -15.43 7.89
N ILE A 78 -4.28 -15.10 7.24
CA ILE A 78 -5.60 -15.16 7.85
C ILE A 78 -5.89 -16.61 8.25
N GLY A 79 -6.32 -16.82 9.49
CA GLY A 79 -6.58 -18.14 10.07
C GLY A 79 -5.45 -18.69 10.94
N ASP A 80 -4.23 -18.14 10.86
CA ASP A 80 -3.11 -18.52 11.71
C ASP A 80 -3.33 -18.12 13.17
N TYR A 81 -2.71 -18.86 14.10
CA TYR A 81 -2.84 -18.62 15.54
C TYR A 81 -1.94 -17.48 16.03
N THR A 82 -2.45 -16.67 16.96
CA THR A 82 -1.75 -15.49 17.48
C THR A 82 -0.64 -15.81 18.49
N ASN A 83 -0.59 -17.04 19.02
CA ASN A 83 0.36 -17.44 20.06
C ASN A 83 1.84 -17.37 19.62
N THR A 84 2.11 -17.40 18.31
CA THR A 84 3.46 -17.33 17.74
C THR A 84 3.84 -15.96 17.17
N LEU A 85 2.91 -14.99 17.14
CA LEU A 85 3.16 -13.66 16.56
C LEU A 85 4.32 -12.93 17.24
N GLU A 86 4.26 -12.83 18.57
CA GLU A 86 5.28 -12.07 19.33
C GLU A 86 6.63 -12.78 19.40
N GLU A 87 6.65 -14.11 19.28
CA GLU A 87 7.88 -14.88 19.17
C GLU A 87 8.57 -14.64 17.82
N ALA A 88 7.80 -14.61 16.73
CA ALA A 88 8.33 -14.46 15.39
C ALA A 88 8.68 -12.99 15.03
N LEU A 89 7.86 -12.03 15.46
CA LEU A 89 7.96 -10.62 15.04
C LEU A 89 8.45 -9.69 16.15
N GLY A 90 8.59 -10.20 17.37
CA GLY A 90 8.80 -9.38 18.55
C GLY A 90 7.52 -8.68 19.01
N GLN A 91 7.69 -7.72 19.93
CA GLN A 91 6.56 -7.00 20.51
C GLN A 91 5.93 -6.04 19.49
N PRO A 92 4.60 -6.00 19.38
CA PRO A 92 3.92 -5.03 18.53
C PRO A 92 4.12 -3.61 19.07
N SER A 93 4.08 -2.63 18.18
CA SER A 93 4.11 -1.20 18.54
C SER A 93 2.86 -0.76 19.31
N SER A 94 1.72 -1.39 19.04
CA SER A 94 0.52 -1.27 19.86
C SER A 94 -0.31 -2.55 19.79
N ARG A 95 -1.02 -2.83 20.88
CA ARG A 95 -1.95 -3.94 21.02
C ARG A 95 -3.12 -3.48 21.88
N ASP A 96 -4.33 -3.55 21.34
CA ASP A 96 -5.54 -3.14 22.04
C ASP A 96 -6.76 -3.88 21.46
N TYR A 97 -7.91 -3.72 22.09
CA TYR A 97 -9.18 -4.24 21.61
C TYR A 97 -9.74 -3.42 20.46
N PHE A 98 -10.20 -4.12 19.43
CA PHE A 98 -10.90 -3.56 18.29
C PHE A 98 -11.85 -4.61 17.71
N SER A 99 -13.11 -4.23 17.47
CA SER A 99 -14.16 -5.09 16.93
C SER A 99 -14.15 -6.54 17.45
N GLY A 100 -14.43 -6.71 18.75
CA GLY A 100 -14.61 -8.03 19.33
C GLY A 100 -13.35 -8.86 19.58
N GLY A 101 -12.16 -8.40 19.17
CA GLY A 101 -10.90 -9.07 19.49
C GLY A 101 -9.72 -8.11 19.60
N LEU A 102 -8.52 -8.65 19.66
CA LEU A 102 -7.28 -7.85 19.73
C LEU A 102 -6.76 -7.54 18.34
N TYR A 103 -6.19 -6.35 18.18
CA TYR A 103 -5.29 -6.07 17.06
C TYR A 103 -3.84 -6.01 17.54
N TYR A 104 -2.90 -6.37 16.65
CA TYR A 104 -1.46 -6.30 16.86
C TYR A 104 -0.84 -5.46 15.75
N ARG A 105 -0.42 -4.23 16.07
CA ARG A 105 0.19 -3.31 15.10
C ARG A 105 1.70 -3.45 15.07
N TYR A 106 2.24 -3.84 13.92
CA TYR A 106 3.64 -3.81 13.57
C TYR A 106 3.91 -2.65 12.57
N PRO A 107 5.17 -2.33 12.26
CA PRO A 107 5.48 -1.20 11.37
C PRO A 107 4.84 -1.28 9.98
N THR A 108 4.70 -2.48 9.42
CA THR A 108 4.24 -2.69 8.04
C THR A 108 2.90 -3.42 7.94
N VAL A 109 2.38 -3.96 9.05
CA VAL A 109 1.16 -4.77 9.06
C VAL A 109 0.45 -4.67 10.40
N VAL A 110 -0.87 -4.72 10.39
CA VAL A 110 -1.75 -4.83 11.54
C VAL A 110 -2.47 -6.17 11.43
N PHE A 111 -2.34 -7.03 12.44
CA PHE A 111 -3.10 -8.27 12.52
C PHE A 111 -4.36 -8.00 13.33
N PHE A 112 -5.53 -8.12 12.72
CA PHE A 112 -6.81 -8.18 13.43
C PHE A 112 -7.12 -9.63 13.77
N THR A 113 -7.65 -9.89 14.95
CA THR A 113 -7.75 -11.25 15.49
C THR A 113 -9.03 -11.43 16.30
N ASP A 114 -9.44 -12.68 16.54
CA ASP A 114 -10.47 -13.02 17.52
C ASP A 114 -9.88 -13.31 18.93
N ALA A 115 -8.60 -12.98 19.14
CA ALA A 115 -7.94 -13.14 20.43
C ALA A 115 -8.56 -12.21 21.48
N GLY A 116 -8.48 -12.61 22.74
CA GLY A 116 -9.05 -11.85 23.86
C GLY A 116 -8.05 -11.61 24.98
N MET A 117 -8.52 -10.96 26.04
CA MET A 117 -7.89 -10.87 27.34
C MET A 117 -8.85 -11.47 28.36
N ASP A 118 -8.32 -12.22 29.31
CA ASP A 118 -9.10 -12.70 30.45
C ASP A 118 -9.22 -11.63 31.55
N ASP A 119 -9.93 -11.98 32.63
CA ASP A 119 -10.17 -11.11 33.79
C ASP A 119 -8.86 -10.70 34.51
N GLU A 120 -7.76 -11.42 34.28
CA GLU A 120 -6.44 -11.14 34.83
C GLU A 120 -5.58 -10.29 33.87
N GLY A 121 -6.14 -9.88 32.73
CA GLY A 121 -5.46 -9.12 31.69
C GLY A 121 -4.44 -9.93 30.92
N GLN A 122 -4.49 -11.27 30.98
CA GLN A 122 -3.64 -12.14 30.16
C GLN A 122 -4.25 -12.33 28.78
N VAL A 123 -3.41 -12.27 27.76
CA VAL A 123 -3.83 -12.50 26.38
C VAL A 123 -4.20 -13.97 26.21
N GLN A 124 -5.42 -14.22 25.77
CA GLN A 124 -5.89 -15.52 25.34
C GLN A 124 -5.70 -15.64 23.82
N PRO A 125 -4.98 -16.67 23.35
CA PRO A 125 -4.72 -16.86 21.92
C PRO A 125 -6.02 -16.96 21.12
N GLY A 126 -5.97 -16.43 19.91
CA GLY A 126 -7.02 -16.51 18.90
C GLY A 126 -6.41 -16.80 17.53
N LYS A 127 -7.16 -16.49 16.50
CA LYS A 127 -6.78 -16.55 15.09
C LYS A 127 -6.76 -15.17 14.48
N ILE A 128 -5.90 -14.98 13.49
CA ILE A 128 -5.92 -13.80 12.63
C ILE A 128 -7.18 -13.85 11.77
N THR A 129 -7.95 -12.76 11.75
CA THR A 129 -9.21 -12.64 11.02
C THR A 129 -9.11 -11.67 9.86
N ALA A 130 -8.19 -10.71 9.91
CA ALA A 130 -7.89 -9.80 8.80
C ALA A 130 -6.47 -9.22 8.94
N LEU A 131 -5.94 -8.74 7.82
CA LEU A 131 -4.69 -8.00 7.76
C LEU A 131 -4.97 -6.54 7.38
N GLY A 132 -4.39 -5.59 8.09
CA GLY A 132 -4.39 -4.17 7.76
C GLY A 132 -3.00 -3.70 7.38
N PHE A 133 -2.92 -2.76 6.45
CA PHE A 133 -1.67 -2.21 5.95
C PHE A 133 -1.73 -0.69 6.06
N PRO A 134 -0.84 -0.07 6.88
CA PRO A 134 -0.83 1.38 7.02
C PRO A 134 -0.25 2.06 5.79
N GLU A 135 -0.45 3.37 5.68
CA GLU A 135 0.25 4.23 4.72
C GLU A 135 1.76 3.95 4.70
N GLY A 136 2.32 3.85 3.50
CA GLY A 136 3.70 3.47 3.20
C GLY A 136 3.95 1.98 3.00
N ALA A 137 2.98 1.10 3.30
CA ALA A 137 3.12 -0.34 3.05
C ALA A 137 3.11 -0.64 1.54
N ALA A 138 3.98 -1.54 1.08
CA ALA A 138 4.03 -1.99 -0.30
C ALA A 138 3.30 -3.32 -0.46
N LEU A 139 2.38 -3.40 -1.43
CA LEU A 139 1.52 -4.55 -1.68
C LEU A 139 1.42 -4.78 -3.19
N LEU A 140 1.74 -5.97 -3.69
CA LEU A 140 1.49 -6.36 -5.09
C LEU A 140 2.01 -5.36 -6.14
N GLY A 141 3.12 -4.67 -5.85
CA GLY A 141 3.72 -3.66 -6.72
C GLY A 141 3.16 -2.24 -6.58
N VAL A 142 2.19 -2.00 -5.71
CA VAL A 142 1.67 -0.67 -5.34
C VAL A 142 2.06 -0.28 -3.92
N THR A 143 1.89 1.00 -3.57
CA THR A 143 2.11 1.50 -2.20
C THR A 143 0.81 2.06 -1.63
N VAL A 144 0.47 1.71 -0.38
CA VAL A 144 -0.57 2.41 0.37
C VAL A 144 -0.11 3.86 0.56
N GLY A 145 -0.84 4.82 0.03
CA GLY A 145 -0.39 6.20 -0.19
C GLY A 145 -0.41 6.61 -1.67
N ASP A 146 -0.49 5.65 -2.59
CA ASP A 146 -0.84 5.92 -3.97
C ASP A 146 -2.33 6.30 -4.08
N SER A 147 -2.70 7.04 -5.12
CA SER A 147 -4.11 7.31 -5.42
C SER A 147 -4.80 6.05 -5.93
N LEU A 148 -6.12 5.99 -5.79
CA LEU A 148 -6.93 4.88 -6.30
C LEU A 148 -6.70 4.62 -7.80
N ASP A 149 -6.65 5.68 -8.62
CA ASP A 149 -6.38 5.55 -10.06
C ASP A 149 -4.97 4.99 -10.36
N ALA A 150 -3.96 5.35 -9.56
CA ALA A 150 -2.61 4.82 -9.72
C ALA A 150 -2.52 3.34 -9.34
N ILE A 151 -3.28 2.93 -8.31
CA ILE A 151 -3.39 1.53 -7.92
C ILE A 151 -4.06 0.71 -9.03
N ALA A 152 -5.20 1.18 -9.56
CA ALA A 152 -5.90 0.52 -10.66
C ALA A 152 -5.06 0.41 -11.94
N ALA A 153 -4.18 1.39 -12.20
CA ALA A 153 -3.27 1.33 -13.35
C ALA A 153 -2.22 0.19 -13.24
N VAL A 154 -1.91 -0.29 -12.03
CA VAL A 154 -0.96 -1.38 -11.78
C VAL A 154 -1.68 -2.72 -11.61
N LEU A 155 -2.75 -2.72 -10.81
CA LEU A 155 -3.48 -3.94 -10.42
C LEU A 155 -4.61 -4.33 -11.40
N GLY A 156 -5.00 -3.41 -12.29
CA GLY A 156 -6.15 -3.57 -13.17
C GLY A 156 -7.42 -2.92 -12.60
N GLU A 157 -8.52 -3.08 -13.32
CA GLU A 157 -9.83 -2.56 -12.89
C GLU A 157 -10.29 -3.26 -11.59
N PRO A 158 -10.77 -2.52 -10.58
CA PRO A 158 -11.32 -3.11 -9.37
C PRO A 158 -12.69 -3.75 -9.62
N ASP A 159 -13.07 -4.69 -8.76
CA ASP A 159 -14.40 -5.31 -8.78
C ASP A 159 -15.48 -4.36 -8.24
N ALA A 160 -15.12 -3.50 -7.28
CA ALA A 160 -15.98 -2.44 -6.79
C ALA A 160 -15.23 -1.15 -6.45
N LEU A 161 -15.90 -0.02 -6.65
CA LEU A 161 -15.49 1.29 -6.16
C LEU A 161 -16.64 1.89 -5.36
N LEU A 162 -16.49 1.89 -4.04
CA LEU A 162 -17.50 2.25 -3.06
C LEU A 162 -17.30 3.68 -2.59
N SER A 163 -18.41 4.40 -2.44
CA SER A 163 -18.43 5.74 -1.87
C SER A 163 -18.48 5.71 -0.34
N PRO A 164 -18.20 6.84 0.34
CA PRO A 164 -18.37 6.96 1.79
C PRO A 164 -19.76 6.54 2.31
N GLU A 165 -20.81 6.72 1.51
CA GLU A 165 -22.16 6.30 1.88
C GLU A 165 -22.28 4.76 1.90
N ASP A 166 -21.60 4.07 0.98
CA ASP A 166 -21.62 2.61 0.89
C ASP A 166 -20.80 1.97 2.03
N THR A 167 -19.77 2.66 2.53
CA THR A 167 -18.84 2.15 3.55
C THR A 167 -19.18 2.56 4.98
N MET A 168 -20.26 3.32 5.22
CA MET A 168 -20.63 3.89 6.54
C MET A 168 -20.87 2.88 7.68
N ASN A 169 -20.88 1.59 7.38
CA ASN A 169 -21.05 0.52 8.36
C ASN A 169 -19.82 -0.40 8.44
N SER A 170 -18.77 -0.10 7.67
CA SER A 170 -17.51 -0.82 7.74
C SER A 170 -16.79 -0.42 9.02
N GLU A 171 -16.41 -1.40 9.84
CA GLU A 171 -15.65 -1.10 11.05
C GLU A 171 -14.22 -0.65 10.74
N LEU A 172 -13.66 -1.06 9.60
CA LEU A 172 -12.25 -0.86 9.25
C LEU A 172 -11.99 0.42 8.44
N TYR A 173 -12.94 0.84 7.61
CA TYR A 173 -12.77 1.95 6.66
C TYR A 173 -14.05 2.79 6.54
N ASP A 174 -14.73 2.99 7.67
CA ASP A 174 -15.95 3.78 7.84
C ASP A 174 -15.89 5.16 7.17
N GLU A 175 -16.93 5.53 6.45
CA GLU A 175 -17.08 6.82 5.76
C GLU A 175 -15.93 7.16 4.77
N MET A 176 -15.22 6.15 4.26
CA MET A 176 -14.11 6.32 3.29
C MET A 176 -14.54 5.90 1.89
N TRP A 177 -13.88 6.46 0.87
CA TRP A 177 -13.84 5.80 -0.43
C TRP A 177 -13.09 4.48 -0.31
N ALA A 178 -13.60 3.42 -0.94
CA ALA A 178 -12.98 2.10 -0.92
C ALA A 178 -12.94 1.50 -2.33
N MET A 179 -11.79 0.91 -2.69
CA MET A 179 -11.58 0.17 -3.92
C MET A 179 -11.33 -1.29 -3.59
N GLU A 180 -12.17 -2.18 -4.10
CA GLU A 180 -12.16 -3.60 -3.75
C GLU A 180 -11.71 -4.47 -4.92
N TYR A 181 -10.87 -5.45 -4.61
CA TYR A 181 -10.46 -6.53 -5.51
C TYR A 181 -10.86 -7.87 -4.90
N ASP A 182 -11.67 -8.64 -5.62
CA ASP A 182 -12.13 -9.98 -5.23
C ASP A 182 -11.02 -11.01 -5.47
N LEU A 183 -10.71 -11.75 -4.42
CA LEU A 183 -9.67 -12.77 -4.33
C LEU A 183 -10.28 -14.11 -3.89
N GLY A 184 -11.51 -14.41 -4.32
CA GLY A 184 -12.21 -15.68 -4.07
C GLY A 184 -12.96 -15.68 -2.75
N GLU A 185 -12.35 -16.16 -1.68
CA GLU A 185 -12.94 -16.12 -0.32
C GLU A 185 -12.52 -14.87 0.45
N TYR A 186 -11.72 -14.01 -0.18
CA TYR A 186 -11.13 -12.83 0.42
C TYR A 186 -11.31 -11.61 -0.48
N VAL A 187 -11.20 -10.43 0.10
CA VAL A 187 -11.19 -9.15 -0.60
C VAL A 187 -10.00 -8.32 -0.13
N LEU A 188 -9.32 -7.68 -1.09
CA LEU A 188 -8.35 -6.62 -0.81
C LEU A 188 -8.99 -5.26 -1.06
N VAL A 189 -9.04 -4.44 -0.03
CA VAL A 189 -9.65 -3.12 -0.04
C VAL A 189 -8.59 -2.04 0.17
N PHE A 190 -8.52 -1.07 -0.72
CA PHE A 190 -7.76 0.17 -0.51
C PHE A 190 -8.71 1.31 -0.15
N SER A 191 -8.41 2.07 0.91
CA SER A 191 -9.28 3.16 1.37
C SER A 191 -8.62 4.53 1.31
N ALA A 192 -9.42 5.54 0.96
CA ALA A 192 -8.99 6.94 0.87
C ALA A 192 -10.09 7.88 1.40
N ALA A 193 -9.69 9.02 1.99
CA ALA A 193 -10.64 9.99 2.54
C ALA A 193 -11.52 10.62 1.45
N ASP A 194 -10.95 10.84 0.28
CA ASP A 194 -11.61 11.35 -0.92
C ASP A 194 -11.18 10.52 -2.13
N ARG A 195 -11.98 10.54 -3.20
CA ARG A 195 -11.71 9.78 -4.43
C ARG A 195 -10.33 10.07 -5.05
N GLU A 196 -9.89 11.32 -4.98
CA GLU A 196 -8.62 11.78 -5.57
C GLU A 196 -7.48 11.80 -4.53
N ALA A 197 -7.77 11.50 -3.27
CA ALA A 197 -6.77 11.51 -2.22
C ALA A 197 -5.86 10.27 -2.29
N PRO A 198 -4.62 10.39 -1.79
CA PRO A 198 -3.81 9.23 -1.41
C PRO A 198 -4.59 8.24 -0.54
N THR A 199 -4.37 6.96 -0.77
CA THR A 199 -4.89 5.92 0.12
C THR A 199 -4.25 6.01 1.50
N SER A 200 -5.03 5.86 2.55
CA SER A 200 -4.56 5.91 3.94
C SER A 200 -4.42 4.53 4.59
N GLY A 201 -5.00 3.52 3.97
CA GLY A 201 -4.96 2.15 4.44
C GLY A 201 -5.31 1.15 3.35
N ALA A 202 -4.88 -0.09 3.55
CA ALA A 202 -5.42 -1.24 2.84
C ALA A 202 -5.79 -2.35 3.82
N TYR A 203 -6.79 -3.16 3.47
CA TYR A 203 -7.34 -4.20 4.31
C TYR A 203 -7.55 -5.47 3.48
N TYR A 204 -7.06 -6.58 3.98
CA TYR A 204 -7.26 -7.90 3.39
C TYR A 204 -8.05 -8.74 4.38
N LEU A 205 -9.27 -9.12 4.01
CA LEU A 205 -10.24 -9.75 4.90
C LEU A 205 -11.10 -10.79 4.16
N PRO A 206 -11.69 -11.77 4.87
CA PRO A 206 -12.68 -12.69 4.30
C PRO A 206 -13.94 -11.95 3.83
N LEU A 207 -14.59 -12.49 2.80
CA LEU A 207 -15.93 -12.05 2.33
C LEU A 207 -17.08 -12.54 3.21
#